data_AF-X1I666-F1
#
_entry.id   AF-X1I666-F1
#
_cell.length_a   1.000
_cell.length_b   1.000
_cell.length_c   1.000
_cell.angle_alpha   90.00
_cell.angle_beta   90.00
_cell.angle_gamma   90.00
#
_symmetry.space_group_name_H-M   'P 1'
#
loop_
_entity.id
_entity.type
_entity.pdbx_description
1 polymer ?
#
loop_
_entity_poly.entity_id
_entity_poly.type
_entity_poly.pdbx_seq_one_letter_code
_entity_poly.pdbx_strand_id
1 'polypeptide(L)'
;VVPIAGEKDTGKECKLFANTEKSAELLKEMDGKIQESELETKGTETIRQLRQKNEEKMLADLEKKLSGLDGLVEMFSTCIGCHGCRSVCPICYCRLCEFDAPCSEYEAEKYEMELRKRGGVRIPPGSIAFQIGRMIHIGLSCVGCGMCSDVCPADIPVASIFRKAGKAVQDVFKYMPGKDIEDKIPVTTFEEEELTSVED
;
A
#
# COMPACT_ATOMS: atom_id res chain seq x y z
N VAL A 1 -14.73 -7.92 19.32
CA VAL A 1 -15.11 -7.73 17.90
C VAL A 1 -15.78 -6.37 17.85
N VAL A 2 -15.22 -5.39 17.13
CA VAL A 2 -16.05 -4.27 16.65
C VAL A 2 -17.14 -4.96 15.85
N PRO A 3 -18.42 -4.94 16.30
CA PRO A 3 -19.41 -5.81 15.72
C PRO A 3 -19.42 -5.62 14.21
N ILE A 4 -19.21 -6.73 13.54
CA ILE A 4 -19.09 -6.76 12.09
C ILE A 4 -20.47 -6.50 11.52
N ALA A 5 -20.56 -5.54 10.59
CA ALA A 5 -21.80 -5.21 9.90
C ALA A 5 -22.55 -6.49 9.49
N GLY A 6 -23.71 -6.72 10.10
CA GLY A 6 -24.53 -7.92 9.87
C GLY A 6 -24.78 -8.78 11.12
N GLU A 7 -24.10 -8.56 12.24
CA GLU A 7 -24.47 -9.20 13.52
C GLU A 7 -25.69 -8.52 14.15
N LYS A 8 -26.54 -9.31 14.83
CA LYS A 8 -27.82 -8.87 15.44
C LYS A 8 -27.68 -7.67 16.39
N ASP A 9 -26.51 -7.51 16.99
CA ASP A 9 -26.22 -6.50 18.02
C ASP A 9 -25.17 -5.47 17.58
N THR A 10 -25.00 -5.30 16.27
CA THR A 10 -24.09 -4.28 15.72
C THR A 10 -24.47 -2.89 16.21
N GLY A 11 -23.53 -2.21 16.88
CA GLY A 11 -23.71 -0.88 17.46
C GLY A 11 -24.41 -0.84 18.82
N LYS A 12 -24.82 -1.99 19.38
CA LYS A 12 -25.42 -2.08 20.72
C LYS A 12 -24.43 -2.50 21.81
N GLU A 13 -23.42 -3.26 21.43
CA GLU A 13 -22.44 -3.83 22.35
C GLU A 13 -21.03 -3.70 21.76
N CYS A 14 -20.03 -3.48 22.62
CA CYS A 14 -18.62 -3.52 22.26
C CYS A 14 -17.97 -4.74 22.89
N LYS A 15 -17.38 -5.62 22.07
CA LYS A 15 -16.67 -6.82 22.54
C LYS A 15 -15.17 -6.53 22.53
N LEU A 16 -14.52 -6.63 23.69
CA LEU A 16 -13.06 -6.57 23.83
C LEU A 16 -12.51 -7.99 24.07
N PHE A 17 -11.36 -8.31 23.48
CA PHE A 17 -10.68 -9.59 23.70
C PHE A 17 -9.36 -9.36 24.40
N ALA A 18 -9.17 -10.02 25.54
CA ALA A 18 -7.89 -10.09 26.21
C ALA A 18 -7.13 -11.33 25.75
N ASN A 19 -6.17 -11.13 24.83
CA ASN A 19 -5.34 -12.21 24.28
C ASN A 19 -4.00 -12.36 25.01
N THR A 20 -3.77 -11.58 26.07
CA THR A 20 -2.58 -11.61 26.92
C THR A 20 -2.95 -11.43 28.39
N GLU A 21 -2.10 -11.89 29.30
CA GLU A 21 -2.28 -11.69 30.75
C GLU A 21 -2.43 -10.21 31.12
N LYS A 22 -1.59 -9.35 30.54
CA LYS A 22 -1.64 -7.89 30.74
C LYS A 22 -2.99 -7.31 30.32
N SER A 23 -3.52 -7.73 29.18
CA SER A 23 -4.86 -7.29 28.75
C SER A 23 -5.97 -7.83 29.64
N ALA A 24 -5.83 -9.04 30.18
CA ALA A 24 -6.82 -9.62 31.11
C ALA A 24 -6.85 -8.87 32.44
N GLU A 25 -5.70 -8.39 32.93
CA GLU A 25 -5.62 -7.52 34.10
C GLU A 25 -6.31 -6.17 33.87
N LEU A 26 -6.05 -5.52 32.73
CA LEU A 26 -6.69 -4.25 32.36
C LEU A 26 -8.22 -4.37 32.30
N LEU A 27 -8.75 -5.50 31.82
CA LEU A 27 -10.20 -5.71 31.73
C LEU A 27 -10.88 -5.88 33.11
N LYS A 28 -10.14 -6.20 34.19
CA LYS A 28 -10.74 -6.35 35.53
C LYS A 28 -11.29 -5.02 36.08
N GLU A 29 -10.72 -3.90 35.65
CA GLU A 29 -11.13 -2.56 36.08
C GLU A 29 -12.24 -1.98 35.21
N MET A 30 -12.66 -2.68 34.15
CA MET A 30 -13.69 -2.22 33.21
C MET A 30 -15.05 -2.84 33.53
N ASP A 31 -16.11 -2.02 33.47
CA ASP A 31 -17.48 -2.51 33.57
C ASP A 31 -17.86 -3.36 32.35
N GLY A 32 -18.24 -4.63 32.58
CA GLY A 32 -18.64 -5.52 31.50
C GLY A 32 -18.88 -6.97 31.96
N LYS A 33 -19.37 -7.80 31.04
CA LYS A 33 -19.49 -9.25 31.24
C LYS A 33 -18.27 -9.95 30.65
N ILE A 34 -17.49 -10.60 31.50
CA ILE A 34 -16.36 -11.43 31.06
C ILE A 34 -16.90 -12.79 30.65
N GLN A 35 -16.61 -13.21 29.41
CA GLN A 35 -16.93 -14.52 28.90
C GLN A 35 -15.85 -14.99 27.94
N GLU A 36 -15.65 -16.31 27.88
CA GLU A 36 -14.86 -16.90 26.81
C GLU A 36 -15.60 -16.75 25.48
N SER A 37 -14.87 -16.32 24.45
CA SER A 37 -15.40 -16.25 23.10
C SER A 37 -14.26 -16.33 22.10
N GLU A 38 -14.58 -16.80 20.90
CA GLU A 38 -13.61 -16.88 19.80
C GLU A 38 -13.56 -15.56 19.04
N LEU A 39 -12.33 -15.10 18.75
CA LEU A 39 -12.10 -13.95 17.88
C LEU A 39 -12.52 -14.28 16.44
N GLU A 40 -12.21 -15.49 16.00
CA GLU A 40 -12.59 -16.01 14.70
C GLU A 40 -14.02 -16.52 14.73
N THR A 41 -14.87 -15.94 13.89
CA THR A 41 -16.28 -16.29 13.79
C THR A 41 -16.64 -16.51 12.32
N LYS A 42 -17.83 -17.05 12.06
CA LYS A 42 -18.36 -17.10 10.69
C LYS A 42 -18.44 -15.71 10.03
N GLY A 43 -18.67 -14.66 10.83
CA GLY A 43 -18.72 -13.29 10.35
C GLY A 43 -17.34 -12.75 9.92
N THR A 44 -16.30 -12.99 10.71
CA THR A 44 -14.92 -12.59 10.34
C THR A 44 -14.44 -13.31 9.10
N GLU A 45 -14.72 -14.61 9.01
CA GLU A 45 -14.36 -15.43 7.84
C GLU A 45 -15.10 -14.96 6.58
N THR A 46 -16.40 -14.65 6.68
CA THR A 46 -17.17 -14.10 5.56
C THR A 46 -16.58 -12.78 5.07
N ILE A 47 -16.19 -11.87 5.97
CA ILE A 47 -15.52 -10.62 5.58
C ILE A 47 -14.19 -10.88 4.88
N ARG A 48 -13.38 -11.82 5.38
CA ARG A 48 -12.09 -12.16 4.75
C ARG A 48 -12.31 -12.64 3.32
N GLN A 49 -13.25 -13.56 3.12
CA GLN A 49 -13.60 -14.07 1.81
C GLN A 49 -14.11 -12.97 0.87
N LEU A 50 -14.96 -12.06 1.36
CA LEU A 50 -15.44 -10.91 0.58
C LEU A 50 -14.31 -9.95 0.21
N ARG A 51 -13.40 -9.66 1.14
CA ARG A 51 -12.22 -8.81 0.88
C ARG A 51 -11.30 -9.44 -0.16
N GLN A 52 -11.00 -10.73 0.00
CA GLN A 52 -10.17 -11.48 -0.94
C GLN A 52 -10.79 -11.49 -2.35
N LYS A 53 -12.09 -11.80 -2.46
CA LYS A 53 -12.80 -11.77 -3.74
C LYS A 53 -12.80 -10.38 -4.39
N ASN A 54 -12.98 -9.32 -3.60
CA ASN A 54 -12.93 -7.96 -4.10
C ASN A 54 -11.52 -7.56 -4.54
N GLU A 55 -10.49 -7.96 -3.80
CA GLU A 55 -9.09 -7.73 -4.17
C GLU A 55 -8.75 -8.45 -5.48
N GLU A 56 -9.09 -9.73 -5.62
CA GLU A 56 -8.87 -10.50 -6.86
C GLU A 56 -9.53 -9.82 -8.07
N LYS A 57 -10.79 -9.38 -7.93
CA LYS A 57 -11.49 -8.64 -8.97
C LYS A 57 -10.78 -7.32 -9.30
N MET A 58 -10.42 -6.54 -8.29
CA MET A 58 -9.73 -5.25 -8.45
C MET A 58 -8.38 -5.43 -9.17
N LEU A 59 -7.60 -6.45 -8.79
CA LEU A 59 -6.29 -6.72 -9.39
C LEU A 59 -6.41 -7.18 -10.84
N ALA A 60 -7.42 -7.98 -11.18
CA ALA A 60 -7.70 -8.41 -12.55
C ALA A 60 -8.16 -7.23 -13.43
N ASP A 61 -9.01 -6.35 -12.91
CA ASP A 61 -9.45 -5.16 -13.64
C ASP A 61 -8.30 -4.17 -13.86
N LEU A 62 -7.41 -4.00 -12.88
CA LEU A 62 -6.20 -3.19 -13.03
C LEU A 62 -5.22 -3.76 -14.04
N GLU A 63 -5.06 -5.08 -14.10
CA GLU A 63 -4.12 -5.72 -15.02
C GLU A 63 -4.44 -5.40 -16.48
N LYS A 64 -5.74 -5.38 -16.82
CA LYS A 64 -6.21 -5.00 -18.15
C LYS A 64 -5.90 -3.54 -18.49
N LYS A 65 -5.92 -2.65 -17.48
CA LYS A 65 -5.68 -1.21 -17.66
C LYS A 65 -4.19 -0.85 -17.67
N LEU A 66 -3.37 -1.60 -16.94
CA LEU A 66 -1.93 -1.39 -16.81
C LEU A 66 -1.11 -2.24 -17.78
N SER A 67 -1.70 -2.68 -18.90
CA SER A 67 -1.00 -3.52 -19.87
C SER A 67 0.11 -2.72 -20.57
N GLY A 68 1.36 -3.09 -20.30
CA GLY A 68 2.54 -2.48 -20.92
C GLY A 68 2.83 -1.05 -20.45
N LEU A 69 3.80 -0.42 -21.11
CA LEU A 69 4.23 0.95 -20.79
C LEU A 69 3.12 1.98 -21.07
N ASP A 70 2.36 1.81 -22.17
CA ASP A 70 1.30 2.75 -22.54
C ASP A 70 0.19 2.79 -21.49
N GLY A 71 -0.23 1.64 -20.96
CA GLY A 71 -1.23 1.58 -19.89
C GLY A 71 -0.76 2.28 -18.60
N LEU A 72 0.53 2.16 -18.27
CA LEU A 72 1.12 2.85 -17.14
C LEU A 72 1.15 4.38 -17.35
N VAL A 73 1.56 4.82 -18.55
CA VAL A 73 1.59 6.23 -18.94
C VAL A 73 0.18 6.82 -18.88
N GLU A 74 -0.81 6.11 -19.42
CA GLU A 74 -2.21 6.53 -19.43
C GLU A 74 -2.78 6.62 -18.01
N MET A 75 -2.52 5.63 -17.15
CA MET A 75 -2.99 5.60 -15.77
C MET A 75 -2.51 6.81 -14.96
N PHE A 76 -1.27 7.25 -15.20
CA PHE A 76 -0.68 8.38 -14.50
C PHE A 76 -0.69 9.68 -15.32
N SER A 77 -1.42 9.70 -16.45
CA SER A 77 -1.47 10.84 -17.37
C SER A 77 -2.08 12.09 -16.73
N THR A 78 -2.98 11.92 -15.77
CA THR A 78 -3.64 13.00 -15.00
C THR A 78 -2.87 13.39 -13.74
N CYS A 79 -1.75 12.73 -13.43
CA CYS A 79 -0.96 13.04 -12.24
C CYS A 79 -0.36 14.44 -12.34
N ILE A 80 -0.74 15.31 -11.41
CA ILE A 80 -0.30 16.71 -11.33
C ILE A 80 0.97 16.91 -10.48
N GLY A 81 1.63 15.85 -10.03
CA GLY A 81 2.88 15.95 -9.28
C GLY A 81 2.75 16.63 -7.90
N CYS A 82 1.58 16.61 -7.25
CA CYS A 82 1.38 17.27 -5.95
C CYS A 82 2.05 16.56 -4.76
N HIS A 83 2.56 15.34 -4.96
CA HIS A 83 3.20 14.48 -3.96
C HIS A 83 2.35 14.18 -2.70
N GLY A 84 1.07 14.54 -2.65
CA GLY A 84 0.19 14.26 -1.49
C GLY A 84 0.11 12.78 -1.12
N CYS A 85 0.09 11.91 -2.13
CA CYS A 85 0.12 10.46 -1.95
C CYS A 85 1.40 9.95 -1.26
N ARG A 86 2.53 10.67 -1.32
CA ARG A 86 3.76 10.42 -0.55
C ARG A 86 3.60 10.94 0.87
N SER A 87 3.14 12.17 1.03
CA SER A 87 3.08 12.86 2.33
C SER A 87 2.21 12.15 3.37
N VAL A 88 1.16 11.44 2.92
CA VAL A 88 0.29 10.65 3.82
C VAL A 88 0.73 9.20 4.01
N CYS A 89 1.76 8.76 3.31
CA CYS A 89 2.18 7.36 3.34
C CYS A 89 3.04 7.10 4.59
N PRO A 90 2.60 6.25 5.54
CA PRO A 90 3.29 6.08 6.82
C PRO A 90 4.66 5.41 6.68
N ILE A 91 4.90 4.72 5.56
CA ILE A 91 6.18 4.05 5.25
C ILE A 91 7.13 4.92 4.43
N CYS A 92 6.71 6.11 3.99
CA CYS A 92 7.59 7.07 3.33
C CYS A 92 8.30 7.97 4.37
N TYR A 93 9.24 7.40 5.13
CA TYR A 93 9.93 8.08 6.24
C TYR A 93 11.25 8.77 5.86
N CYS A 94 11.63 8.79 4.58
CA CYS A 94 12.87 9.44 4.13
C CYS A 94 12.90 10.92 4.54
N ARG A 95 14.00 11.35 5.17
CA ARG A 95 14.20 12.77 5.58
C ARG A 95 14.23 13.72 4.39
N LEU A 96 14.86 13.29 3.31
CA LEU A 96 14.89 13.98 2.02
C LEU A 96 14.47 12.97 0.94
N CYS A 97 13.48 13.34 0.15
CA CYS A 97 13.11 12.56 -1.03
C CYS A 97 13.81 13.17 -2.24
N GLU A 98 14.37 12.31 -3.09
CA GLU A 98 14.97 12.71 -4.37
C GLU A 98 14.04 13.63 -5.16
N PHE A 99 12.74 13.32 -5.21
CA PHE A 99 11.77 14.11 -5.98
C PHE A 99 11.41 15.48 -5.37
N ASP A 100 11.82 15.74 -4.13
CA ASP A 100 11.67 17.03 -3.45
C ASP A 100 13.04 17.71 -3.20
N ALA A 101 14.13 17.12 -3.68
CA ALA A 101 15.47 17.66 -3.49
C ALA A 101 15.74 18.81 -4.48
N PRO A 102 16.45 19.88 -4.07
CA PRO A 102 16.75 21.03 -4.94
C PRO A 102 17.47 20.64 -6.24
N CYS A 103 18.34 19.63 -6.19
CA CYS A 103 19.07 19.14 -7.37
C CYS A 103 18.16 18.50 -8.43
N SER A 104 16.96 18.10 -8.02
CA SER A 104 16.00 17.39 -8.84
C SER A 104 14.95 18.33 -9.42
N GLU A 105 15.06 19.63 -9.12
CA GLU A 105 14.29 20.68 -9.78
C GLU A 105 14.61 20.73 -11.29
N TYR A 106 13.55 20.93 -12.07
CA TYR A 106 13.67 21.11 -13.51
C TYR A 106 13.95 22.59 -13.81
N GLU A 107 15.19 22.88 -14.17
CA GLU A 107 15.62 24.19 -14.63
C GLU A 107 15.13 24.45 -16.07
N ALA A 108 15.03 25.73 -16.45
CA ALA A 108 14.54 26.15 -17.77
C ALA A 108 15.31 25.49 -18.93
N GLU A 109 16.63 25.33 -18.76
CA GLU A 109 17.51 24.70 -19.74
C GLU A 109 17.16 23.23 -19.99
N LYS A 110 16.75 22.49 -18.94
CA LYS A 110 16.29 21.10 -19.06
C LYS A 110 14.97 21.02 -19.83
N TYR A 111 14.04 21.94 -19.58
CA TYR A 111 12.79 22.03 -20.36
C TYR A 111 13.06 22.29 -21.84
N GLU A 112 13.94 23.25 -22.15
CA GLU A 112 14.28 23.57 -23.54
C GLU A 112 14.97 22.39 -24.23
N MET A 113 15.92 21.74 -23.56
CA MET A 113 16.62 20.58 -24.09
C MET A 113 15.65 19.43 -24.41
N GLU A 114 14.74 19.11 -23.50
CA GLU A 114 13.77 18.03 -23.69
C GLU A 114 12.74 18.38 -24.77
N LEU A 115 12.30 19.64 -24.84
CA LEU A 115 11.41 20.11 -25.90
C LEU A 115 12.05 19.98 -27.28
N ARG A 116 13.33 20.39 -27.42
CA ARG A 116 14.08 20.26 -28.67
C ARG A 116 14.31 18.80 -29.06
N LYS A 117 14.57 17.92 -28.08
CA LYS A 117 14.86 16.50 -28.32
C LYS A 117 13.61 15.67 -28.64
N ARG A 118 12.50 15.92 -27.95
CA ARG A 118 11.29 15.07 -27.99
C ARG A 118 10.12 15.72 -28.73
N GLY A 119 10.20 17.01 -29.06
CA GLY A 119 9.09 17.76 -29.67
C GLY A 119 7.94 18.09 -28.71
N GLY A 120 8.04 17.72 -27.43
CA GLY A 120 7.05 17.99 -26.41
C GLY A 120 7.56 17.61 -25.02
N VAL A 121 7.09 18.32 -24.00
CA VAL A 121 7.44 18.06 -22.59
C VAL A 121 6.18 17.99 -21.75
N ARG A 122 6.08 16.96 -20.92
CA ARG A 122 5.01 16.81 -19.93
C ARG A 122 5.22 17.78 -18.78
N ILE A 123 4.16 18.47 -18.35
CA ILE A 123 4.18 19.40 -17.23
C ILE A 123 3.18 18.94 -16.14
N PRO A 124 3.63 18.72 -14.88
CA PRO A 124 5.02 18.74 -14.45
C PRO A 124 5.79 17.51 -14.97
N PRO A 125 7.10 17.64 -15.21
CA PRO A 125 7.94 16.53 -15.66
C PRO A 125 8.14 15.50 -14.54
N GLY A 126 8.56 14.29 -14.91
CA GLY A 126 8.94 13.27 -13.93
C GLY A 126 7.80 12.62 -13.14
N SER A 127 6.52 12.98 -13.37
CA SER A 127 5.39 12.44 -12.60
C SER A 127 5.26 10.90 -12.67
N ILE A 128 5.62 10.29 -13.80
CA ILE A 128 5.64 8.82 -13.95
C ILE A 128 6.84 8.22 -13.22
N ALA A 129 8.02 8.81 -13.37
CA ALA A 129 9.23 8.38 -12.67
C ALA A 129 9.06 8.42 -11.15
N PHE A 130 8.38 9.45 -10.63
CA PHE A 130 7.97 9.55 -9.23
C PHE A 130 7.14 8.34 -8.79
N GLN A 131 6.08 7.99 -9.54
CA GLN A 131 5.22 6.87 -9.17
C GLN A 131 5.95 5.52 -9.26
N ILE A 132 6.81 5.32 -10.26
CA ILE A 132 7.67 4.12 -10.38
C ILE A 132 8.64 4.03 -9.20
N GLY A 133 9.38 5.10 -8.91
CA GLY A 133 10.31 5.14 -7.78
C GLY A 133 9.60 4.85 -6.46
N ARG A 134 8.39 5.37 -6.28
CA ARG A 134 7.56 5.04 -5.11
C ARG A 134 7.18 3.58 -5.05
N MET A 135 6.72 2.96 -6.14
CA MET A 135 6.40 1.52 -6.17
C MET A 135 7.61 0.67 -5.75
N ILE A 136 8.81 1.03 -6.21
CA ILE A 136 10.05 0.35 -5.84
C ILE A 136 10.34 0.53 -4.34
N HIS A 137 10.30 1.76 -3.83
CA HIS A 137 10.68 2.06 -2.46
C HIS A 137 9.74 1.47 -1.41
N ILE A 138 8.44 1.35 -1.72
CA ILE A 138 7.44 0.94 -0.75
C ILE A 138 6.87 -0.45 -0.99
N GLY A 139 7.16 -1.08 -2.13
CA GLY A 139 6.48 -2.30 -2.58
C GLY A 139 6.44 -3.41 -1.53
N LEU A 140 7.59 -3.75 -0.94
CA LEU A 140 7.70 -4.77 0.11
C LEU A 140 6.93 -4.42 1.39
N SER A 141 6.95 -3.14 1.79
CA SER A 141 6.37 -2.69 3.06
C SER A 141 4.93 -2.16 2.95
N CYS A 142 4.36 -2.14 1.74
CA CYS A 142 3.01 -1.63 1.51
C CYS A 142 1.95 -2.55 2.14
N VAL A 143 1.26 -2.03 3.16
CA VAL A 143 0.15 -2.74 3.84
C VAL A 143 -1.23 -2.50 3.22
N GLY A 144 -1.31 -1.74 2.11
CA GLY A 144 -2.59 -1.47 1.44
C GLY A 144 -3.55 -0.55 2.21
N CYS A 145 -3.04 0.39 3.01
CA CYS A 145 -3.86 1.27 3.86
C CYS A 145 -4.82 2.24 3.14
N GLY A 146 -4.70 2.42 1.82
CA GLY A 146 -5.64 3.25 1.05
C GLY A 146 -5.38 4.76 1.04
N MET A 147 -4.71 5.31 2.06
CA MET A 147 -4.54 6.77 2.25
C MET A 147 -4.01 7.52 1.02
N CYS A 148 -3.16 6.90 0.21
CA CYS A 148 -2.62 7.52 -1.00
C CYS A 148 -3.66 7.77 -2.11
N SER A 149 -4.70 6.94 -2.20
CA SER A 149 -5.85 7.21 -3.08
C SER A 149 -6.76 8.27 -2.49
N ASP A 150 -7.02 8.22 -1.18
CA ASP A 150 -7.95 9.14 -0.50
C ASP A 150 -7.57 10.62 -0.65
N VAL A 151 -6.28 10.91 -0.81
CA VAL A 151 -5.76 12.28 -0.99
C VAL A 151 -5.44 12.64 -2.43
N CYS A 152 -5.68 11.76 -3.40
CA CYS A 152 -5.35 12.05 -4.79
C CYS A 152 -6.39 13.01 -5.39
N PRO A 153 -6.03 14.27 -5.75
CA PRO A 153 -7.00 15.22 -6.31
C PRO A 153 -7.39 14.91 -7.76
N ALA A 154 -6.74 13.92 -8.38
CA ALA A 154 -6.97 13.49 -9.76
C ALA A 154 -7.66 12.12 -9.85
N ASP A 155 -8.17 11.60 -8.72
CA ASP A 155 -8.87 10.31 -8.60
C ASP A 155 -8.10 9.11 -9.18
N ILE A 156 -6.77 9.17 -9.16
CA ILE A 156 -5.91 8.05 -9.58
C ILE A 156 -6.00 6.97 -8.50
N PRO A 157 -6.24 5.68 -8.85
CA PRO A 157 -6.36 4.59 -7.88
C PRO A 157 -4.98 4.12 -7.37
N VAL A 158 -4.19 5.05 -6.82
CA VAL A 158 -2.79 4.85 -6.41
C VAL A 158 -2.65 3.67 -5.45
N ALA A 159 -3.54 3.54 -4.47
CA ALA A 159 -3.51 2.44 -3.51
C ALA A 159 -3.66 1.07 -4.17
N SER A 160 -4.56 0.95 -5.14
CA SER A 160 -4.81 -0.30 -5.86
C SER A 160 -3.62 -0.68 -6.76
N ILE A 161 -3.01 0.31 -7.42
CA ILE A 161 -1.80 0.12 -8.24
C ILE A 161 -0.64 -0.34 -7.36
N PHE A 162 -0.40 0.36 -6.25
CA PHE A 162 0.68 0.02 -5.32
C PHE A 162 0.44 -1.30 -4.60
N ARG A 163 -0.82 -1.65 -4.33
CA ARG A 163 -1.16 -2.97 -3.79
C ARG A 163 -0.84 -4.07 -4.79
N LYS A 164 -1.14 -3.89 -6.09
CA LYS A 164 -0.77 -4.84 -7.15
C LYS A 164 0.75 -5.03 -7.23
N ALA A 165 1.50 -3.93 -7.32
CA ALA A 165 2.95 -3.96 -7.39
C ALA A 165 3.58 -4.57 -6.12
N GLY A 166 3.12 -4.13 -4.95
CA GLY A 166 3.60 -4.63 -3.66
C GLY A 166 3.30 -6.11 -3.46
N LYS A 167 2.09 -6.56 -3.81
CA LYS A 167 1.71 -7.98 -3.74
C LYS A 167 2.63 -8.85 -4.60
N ALA A 168 2.93 -8.43 -5.82
CA ALA A 168 3.80 -9.17 -6.72
C ALA A 168 5.19 -9.41 -6.09
N VAL A 169 5.77 -8.40 -5.45
CA VAL A 169 7.07 -8.54 -4.78
C VAL A 169 6.95 -9.29 -3.45
N GLN A 170 5.94 -8.99 -2.63
CA GLN A 170 5.68 -9.67 -1.36
C GLN A 170 5.49 -11.18 -1.54
N ASP A 171 4.77 -11.62 -2.58
CA ASP A 171 4.54 -13.03 -2.87
C ASP A 171 5.84 -13.77 -3.25
N VAL A 172 6.78 -13.09 -3.94
CA VAL A 172 8.10 -13.64 -4.30
C VAL A 172 8.91 -13.97 -3.04
N PHE A 173 8.94 -13.05 -2.07
CA PHE A 173 9.66 -13.24 -0.80
C PHE A 173 8.82 -13.95 0.28
N LYS A 174 7.58 -14.33 -0.03
CA LYS A 174 6.59 -14.85 0.95
C LYS A 174 6.46 -13.96 2.19
N TYR A 175 6.66 -12.65 2.02
CA TYR A 175 6.73 -11.67 3.08
C TYR A 175 5.39 -10.97 3.28
N MET A 176 4.93 -10.87 4.53
CA MET A 176 3.70 -10.16 4.88
C MET A 176 4.03 -8.96 5.77
N PRO A 177 3.95 -7.72 5.24
CA PRO A 177 4.38 -6.55 5.98
C PRO A 177 3.54 -6.33 7.24
N GLY A 178 4.22 -6.18 8.38
CA GLY A 178 3.59 -5.88 9.67
C GLY A 178 2.91 -7.08 10.35
N LYS A 179 3.08 -8.31 9.83
CA LYS A 179 2.52 -9.53 10.45
C LYS A 179 3.24 -9.92 11.74
N ASP A 180 4.57 -9.85 11.72
CA ASP A 180 5.44 -10.20 12.84
C ASP A 180 6.55 -9.13 12.96
N ILE A 181 6.95 -8.83 14.18
CA ILE A 181 8.00 -7.85 14.50
C ILE A 181 9.39 -8.46 14.28
N GLU A 182 9.51 -9.77 14.48
CA GLU A 182 10.78 -10.49 14.30
C GLU A 182 11.05 -10.82 12.82
N ASP A 183 10.02 -10.76 11.97
CA ASP A 183 10.12 -10.98 10.52
C ASP A 183 10.72 -9.75 9.83
N LYS A 184 12.02 -9.85 9.51
CA LYS A 184 12.80 -8.76 8.93
C LYS A 184 12.37 -8.46 7.50
N ILE A 185 12.51 -7.19 7.10
CA ILE A 185 12.22 -6.78 5.72
C ILE A 185 13.26 -7.43 4.79
N PRO A 186 12.86 -8.13 3.70
CA PRO A 186 13.80 -8.89 2.86
C PRO A 186 15.02 -8.10 2.37
N VAL A 187 14.83 -6.84 1.95
CA VAL A 187 15.94 -5.96 1.48
C VAL A 187 16.91 -5.51 2.58
N THR A 188 16.67 -5.89 3.83
CA THR A 188 17.56 -5.61 4.98
C THR A 188 18.32 -6.84 5.47
N THR A 189 18.07 -7.98 4.83
CA THR A 189 18.69 -9.27 5.12
C THR A 189 19.39 -9.81 3.88
N PHE A 190 20.16 -10.87 4.05
CA PHE A 190 20.82 -11.59 2.97
C PHE A 190 20.68 -13.08 3.23
N GLU A 191 20.25 -13.81 2.21
CA GLU A 191 20.14 -15.27 2.22
C GLU A 191 20.95 -15.80 1.01
N GLU A 192 21.88 -16.74 1.26
CA GLU A 192 22.80 -17.23 0.23
C GLU A 192 22.09 -17.96 -0.92
N GLU A 193 21.01 -18.68 -0.62
CA GLU A 193 20.21 -19.45 -1.60
C GLU A 193 18.86 -18.77 -1.87
N GLU A 194 18.83 -17.45 -2.04
CA GLU A 194 17.62 -16.68 -2.35
C GLU A 194 17.37 -16.57 -3.86
N LEU A 195 16.17 -16.93 -4.31
CA LEU A 195 15.72 -16.76 -5.71
C LEU A 195 16.64 -17.38 -6.79
N THR A 196 17.36 -18.47 -6.49
CA THR A 196 18.23 -19.18 -7.45
C THR A 196 17.57 -19.52 -8.79
N SER A 197 16.24 -19.63 -8.82
CA SER A 197 15.47 -19.84 -10.06
C SER A 197 15.51 -18.70 -11.08
N VAL A 198 16.00 -17.50 -10.73
CA VAL A 198 16.10 -16.34 -11.65
C VAL A 198 17.54 -15.98 -12.03
N GLU A 199 18.53 -16.77 -11.60
CA GLU A 199 19.95 -16.53 -11.87
C GLU A 199 20.38 -16.96 -13.29
N ASP A 200 19.55 -17.75 -13.97
CA ASP A 200 19.80 -18.31 -15.32
C ASP A 200 19.28 -17.41 -16.46
#